data_AF-A0A1Q4X5V0-F1
#
_entry.id   AF-A0A1Q4X5V0-F1
#
_cell.length_a   1.000
_cell.length_b   1.000
_cell.length_c   1.000
_cell.angle_alpha   90.00
_cell.angle_beta   90.00
_cell.angle_gamma   90.00
#
_symmetry.space_group_name_H-M   'P 1'
#
loop_
_entity.id
_entity.type
_entity.pdbx_description
1 polymer ?
#
loop_
_entity_poly.entity_id
_entity_poly.type
_entity_poly.pdbx_seq_one_letter_code
_entity_poly.pdbx_strand_id
1 'polypeptide(L)'
;MVLYDTLSADSQERIRALGRRSGVRVELVKSPPVDPRFPLLKRFTAAIYIRLGLHEVLANEPRVLYLDSDVLVMKDIRELLTTPMDGHALGAVRDPVRPTLGSGGAHPSWAHLDLPPDREYFNSGVLLLDLDECRSTGVLDGARKILAENPDVPRFPDQDALNWSADDNWLRLDQKWNTFAMSIVACREDYSHAAEEVVSLESLLRAEEVASILHFSGRNKPWQDSCPPSGSRDLYRRFIRVVEGAVR
;
A
#
# COMPACT_ATOMS: atom_id res chain seq x y z
N MET A 1 -11.39 -1.15 10.69
CA MET A 1 -12.40 -1.28 9.61
C MET A 1 -11.78 -2.08 8.48
N VAL A 2 -12.56 -2.90 7.77
CA VAL A 2 -12.15 -3.59 6.53
C VAL A 2 -13.11 -3.15 5.44
N LEU A 3 -12.59 -2.41 4.47
CA LEU A 3 -13.33 -2.06 3.28
C LEU A 3 -13.17 -3.17 2.25
N TYR A 4 -14.29 -3.62 1.67
CA TYR A 4 -14.26 -4.73 0.73
C TYR A 4 -15.19 -4.49 -0.46
N ASP A 5 -14.76 -4.95 -1.64
CA ASP A 5 -15.59 -5.01 -2.83
C ASP A 5 -16.39 -6.33 -2.84
N THR A 6 -15.66 -7.45 -2.77
CA THR A 6 -16.21 -8.81 -2.73
C THR A 6 -15.68 -9.59 -1.53
N LEU A 7 -16.58 -10.09 -0.68
CA LEU A 7 -16.28 -11.05 0.40
C LEU A 7 -17.48 -11.96 0.60
N SER A 8 -17.25 -13.28 0.64
CA SER A 8 -18.30 -14.26 0.94
C SER A 8 -18.80 -14.10 2.38
N ALA A 9 -20.03 -14.54 2.66
CA ALA A 9 -20.58 -14.54 4.02
C ALA A 9 -19.69 -15.30 5.01
N ASP A 10 -19.12 -16.43 4.57
CA ASP A 10 -18.15 -17.22 5.35
C ASP A 10 -16.88 -16.41 5.68
N SER A 11 -16.29 -15.74 4.68
CA SER A 11 -15.09 -14.90 4.91
C SER A 11 -15.38 -13.74 5.85
N GLN A 12 -16.54 -13.10 5.70
CA GLN A 12 -16.97 -12.04 6.61
C GLN A 12 -17.10 -12.55 8.05
N GLU A 13 -17.70 -13.73 8.26
CA GLU A 13 -17.84 -14.29 9.60
C GLU A 13 -16.49 -14.68 10.19
N ARG A 14 -15.60 -15.30 9.41
CA ARG A 14 -14.23 -15.64 9.84
C ARG A 14 -13.45 -14.40 10.29
N ILE A 15 -13.56 -13.29 9.56
CA ILE A 15 -12.92 -12.02 9.92
C ILE A 15 -13.53 -11.45 11.22
N ARG A 16 -14.86 -11.43 11.36
CA ARG A 16 -15.52 -10.96 12.60
C ARG A 16 -15.17 -11.84 13.81
N ALA A 17 -15.13 -13.16 13.63
CA ALA A 17 -14.76 -14.12 14.66
C ALA A 17 -13.32 -13.89 15.14
N LEU A 18 -12.39 -13.65 14.22
CA LEU A 18 -11.02 -13.30 14.56
C LEU A 18 -10.95 -12.00 15.37
N GLY A 19 -11.68 -10.96 14.95
CA GLY A 19 -11.78 -9.69 15.70
C GLY A 19 -12.28 -9.88 17.13
N ARG A 20 -13.36 -10.64 17.31
CA ARG A 20 -13.90 -10.95 18.66
C ARG A 20 -12.87 -11.68 19.53
N ARG A 21 -12.15 -12.66 18.97
CA ARG A 21 -11.12 -13.43 19.69
C ARG A 21 -9.90 -12.61 20.06
N SER A 22 -9.49 -11.67 19.22
CA SER A 22 -8.34 -10.81 19.46
C SER A 22 -8.68 -9.57 20.29
N GLY A 23 -9.96 -9.33 20.62
CA GLY A 23 -10.42 -8.11 21.28
C GLY A 23 -10.34 -6.87 20.37
N VAL A 24 -10.14 -7.06 19.06
CA VAL A 24 -10.08 -5.97 18.08
C VAL A 24 -11.48 -5.72 17.53
N ARG A 25 -11.94 -4.47 17.62
CA ARG A 25 -13.18 -4.06 16.97
C ARG A 25 -13.01 -4.13 15.45
N VAL A 26 -13.75 -5.04 14.82
CA VAL A 26 -13.77 -5.19 13.36
C VAL A 26 -15.13 -4.77 12.82
N GLU A 27 -15.09 -3.81 11.91
CA GLU A 27 -16.24 -3.36 11.13
C GLU A 27 -15.98 -3.67 9.67
N LEU A 28 -16.91 -4.37 9.02
CA LEU A 28 -16.85 -4.69 7.60
C LEU A 28 -17.76 -3.73 6.86
N VAL A 29 -17.19 -2.94 5.95
CA VAL A 29 -17.92 -1.94 5.17
C VAL A 29 -17.75 -2.29 3.71
N LYS A 30 -18.87 -2.50 3.01
CA LYS A 30 -18.83 -2.72 1.57
C LYS A 30 -18.45 -1.40 0.89
N SER A 31 -17.45 -1.44 0.03
CA SER A 31 -17.02 -0.26 -0.72
C SER A 31 -18.14 0.23 -1.63
N PRO A 32 -18.27 1.55 -1.80
CA PRO A 32 -18.99 2.12 -2.93
C PRO A 32 -18.45 1.56 -4.26
N PRO A 33 -19.29 1.52 -5.32
CA PRO A 33 -18.82 1.22 -6.67
C PRO A 33 -17.70 2.17 -7.08
N VAL A 34 -16.67 1.61 -7.72
CA VAL A 34 -15.57 2.39 -8.29
C VAL A 34 -16.04 3.08 -9.58
N ASP A 35 -15.51 4.27 -9.83
CA ASP A 35 -15.77 5.00 -11.08
C ASP A 35 -15.39 4.13 -12.30
N PRO A 36 -16.33 3.88 -13.24
CA PRO A 36 -16.08 2.99 -14.38
C PRO A 36 -15.03 3.54 -15.36
N ARG A 37 -14.65 4.82 -15.23
CA ARG A 37 -13.57 5.43 -16.04
C ARG A 37 -12.18 5.04 -15.55
N PHE A 38 -12.04 4.56 -14.31
CA PHE A 38 -10.73 4.17 -13.79
C PHE A 38 -10.24 2.89 -14.49
N PRO A 39 -8.93 2.80 -14.81
CA PRO A 39 -8.41 1.67 -15.57
C PRO A 39 -8.46 0.37 -14.78
N LEU A 40 -9.03 -0.68 -15.35
CA LEU A 40 -9.01 -2.02 -14.76
C LEU A 40 -7.93 -2.87 -15.44
N LEU A 41 -6.72 -2.84 -14.88
CA LEU A 41 -5.62 -3.68 -15.33
C LEU A 41 -5.81 -5.11 -14.82
N LYS A 42 -5.60 -6.13 -15.66
CA LYS A 42 -5.78 -7.57 -15.31
C LYS A 42 -5.10 -8.02 -14.01
N ARG A 43 -4.06 -7.33 -13.57
CA ARG A 43 -3.28 -7.67 -12.37
C ARG A 43 -3.87 -7.11 -11.07
N PHE A 44 -4.83 -6.20 -11.14
CA PHE A 44 -5.44 -5.52 -9.99
C PHE A 44 -6.96 -5.64 -10.05
N THR A 45 -7.59 -5.79 -8.89
CA THR A 45 -9.05 -5.65 -8.78
C THR A 45 -9.41 -4.19 -8.55
N ALA A 46 -10.69 -3.84 -8.72
CA ALA A 46 -11.18 -2.48 -8.43
C ALA A 46 -10.92 -2.04 -6.97
N ALA A 47 -10.66 -3.00 -6.07
CA ALA A 47 -10.38 -2.74 -4.66
C ALA A 47 -9.17 -1.80 -4.42
N ILE A 48 -8.22 -1.69 -5.35
CA ILE A 48 -7.09 -0.76 -5.22
C ILE A 48 -7.55 0.71 -5.11
N TYR A 49 -8.70 1.04 -5.71
CA TYR A 49 -9.22 2.41 -5.75
C TYR A 49 -9.99 2.83 -4.49
N ILE A 50 -10.31 1.88 -3.61
CA ILE A 50 -11.07 2.15 -2.38
C ILE A 50 -10.34 3.18 -1.51
N ARG A 51 -9.00 3.13 -1.49
CA ARG A 51 -8.17 4.06 -0.72
C ARG A 51 -8.39 5.53 -1.12
N LEU A 52 -8.78 5.79 -2.37
CA LEU A 52 -9.01 7.14 -2.90
C LEU A 52 -10.36 7.75 -2.48
N GLY A 53 -11.24 6.98 -1.83
CA GLY A 53 -12.50 7.44 -1.26
C GLY A 53 -12.52 7.45 0.26
N LEU A 54 -11.37 7.24 0.93
CA LEU A 54 -11.32 7.07 2.38
C LEU A 54 -11.82 8.30 3.14
N HIS A 55 -11.56 9.51 2.64
CA HIS A 55 -12.10 10.72 3.25
C HIS A 55 -13.63 10.70 3.23
N GLU A 56 -14.28 10.31 2.13
CA GLU A 56 -15.74 10.23 2.07
C GLU A 56 -16.31 9.15 3.00
N VAL A 57 -15.72 7.96 2.98
CA VAL A 57 -16.19 6.82 3.80
C VAL A 57 -16.02 7.09 5.29
N LEU A 58 -14.92 7.74 5.68
CA LEU A 58 -14.58 8.09 7.05
C LEU A 58 -14.85 9.58 7.30
N ALA A 59 -16.04 10.06 6.93
CA ALA A 59 -16.40 11.49 6.97
C ALA A 59 -16.18 12.18 8.32
N ASN A 60 -16.26 11.43 9.43
CA ASN A 60 -16.17 11.95 10.80
C ASN A 60 -14.84 11.63 11.49
N GLU A 61 -13.93 10.92 10.83
CA GLU A 61 -12.62 10.60 11.40
C GLU A 61 -11.59 11.63 10.90
N PRO A 62 -10.76 12.19 11.79
CA PRO A 62 -9.72 13.14 11.39
C PRO A 62 -8.50 12.45 10.79
N ARG A 63 -8.29 11.16 11.07
CA ARG A 63 -7.08 10.44 10.70
C ARG A 63 -7.32 8.96 10.49
N VAL A 64 -6.61 8.37 9.54
CA VAL A 64 -6.61 6.91 9.32
C VAL A 64 -5.22 6.42 8.93
N LEU A 65 -4.86 5.24 9.44
CA LEU A 65 -3.75 4.44 8.92
C LEU A 65 -4.33 3.36 7.99
N TYR A 66 -4.09 3.51 6.70
CA TYR A 66 -4.44 2.54 5.67
C TYR A 66 -3.30 1.53 5.49
N LEU A 67 -3.67 0.26 5.33
CA LEU A 67 -2.77 -0.86 5.07
C LEU A 67 -3.32 -1.71 3.93
N ASP A 68 -2.49 -2.06 2.96
CA ASP A 68 -2.82 -3.09 1.97
C ASP A 68 -3.01 -4.44 2.67
N SER A 69 -3.82 -5.32 2.06
CA SER A 69 -4.15 -6.64 2.65
C SER A 69 -2.97 -7.62 2.67
N ASP A 70 -1.86 -7.27 2.03
CA ASP A 70 -0.67 -8.10 1.85
C ASP A 70 0.53 -7.57 2.64
N VAL A 71 0.25 -6.91 3.77
CA VAL A 71 1.26 -6.55 4.78
C VAL A 71 1.18 -7.47 6.00
N LEU A 72 2.29 -7.56 6.72
CA LEU A 72 2.39 -8.18 8.04
C LEU A 72 2.93 -7.15 9.03
N VAL A 73 2.08 -6.78 10.00
CA VAL A 73 2.43 -5.89 11.11
C VAL A 73 3.19 -6.68 12.18
N MET A 74 4.44 -6.32 12.43
CA MET A 74 5.35 -7.04 13.33
C MET A 74 5.62 -6.28 14.63
N LYS A 75 5.33 -4.98 14.66
CA LYS A 75 5.51 -4.07 15.80
C LYS A 75 4.26 -3.25 16.03
N ASP A 76 4.23 -2.56 17.17
CA ASP A 76 3.13 -1.66 17.51
C ASP A 76 3.05 -0.47 16.55
N ILE A 77 1.89 -0.28 15.93
CA ILE A 77 1.63 0.77 14.93
C ILE A 77 1.04 2.04 15.55
N ARG A 78 0.85 2.10 16.87
CA ARG A 78 0.36 3.32 17.54
C ARG A 78 1.31 4.49 17.32
N GLU A 79 2.62 4.24 17.37
CA GLU A 79 3.66 5.24 17.06
C GLU A 79 3.41 5.86 15.68
N LEU A 80 3.20 5.03 14.65
CA LEU A 80 2.89 5.48 13.30
C LEU A 80 1.58 6.27 13.22
N LEU A 81 0.51 5.78 13.84
CA LEU A 81 -0.79 6.44 13.82
C LEU A 81 -0.74 7.85 14.45
N THR A 82 0.12 8.05 15.44
CA THR A 82 0.27 9.32 16.16
C THR A 82 1.39 10.22 15.62
N THR A 83 2.03 9.85 14.52
CA THR A 83 3.08 10.67 13.89
C THR A 83 2.54 12.09 13.59
N PRO A 84 3.28 13.16 13.95
CA PRO A 84 2.95 14.52 13.51
C PRO A 84 2.92 14.60 11.98
N MET A 85 1.86 15.18 11.43
CA MET A 85 1.67 15.26 9.97
C MET A 85 2.26 16.53 9.37
N ASP A 86 2.62 17.51 10.20
CA ASP A 86 3.27 18.77 9.81
C ASP A 86 2.60 19.50 8.63
N GLY A 87 1.25 19.43 8.57
CA GLY A 87 0.43 20.03 7.53
C GLY A 87 0.32 19.21 6.23
N HIS A 88 0.93 18.03 6.16
CA HIS A 88 0.77 17.12 5.04
C HIS A 88 -0.56 16.34 5.14
N ALA A 89 -1.27 16.24 4.02
CA ALA A 89 -2.48 15.42 3.93
C ALA A 89 -2.18 13.90 4.00
N LEU A 90 -1.00 13.49 3.55
CA LEU A 90 -0.60 12.09 3.55
C LEU A 90 0.86 11.90 3.95
N GLY A 91 1.11 10.80 4.67
CA GLY A 91 2.41 10.26 4.98
C GLY A 91 2.54 8.87 4.38
N ALA A 92 3.68 8.60 3.76
CA ALA A 92 3.95 7.35 3.09
C ALA A 92 5.44 7.01 3.19
N VAL A 93 5.84 5.84 2.70
CA VAL A 93 7.24 5.45 2.61
C VAL A 93 7.63 5.43 1.14
N ARG A 94 8.82 5.96 0.83
CA ARG A 94 9.41 5.89 -0.51
C ARG A 94 9.46 4.45 -1.02
N ASP A 95 9.01 4.21 -2.24
CA ASP A 95 9.02 2.88 -2.84
C ASP A 95 10.48 2.39 -2.97
N PRO A 96 10.84 1.25 -2.34
CA PRO A 96 12.24 0.82 -2.30
C PRO A 96 12.75 0.28 -3.65
N VAL A 97 11.85 -0.13 -4.56
CA VAL A 97 12.21 -0.65 -5.88
C VAL A 97 12.10 0.44 -6.96
N ARG A 98 11.32 1.49 -6.69
CA ARG A 98 11.08 2.64 -7.57
C ARG A 98 11.17 3.95 -6.78
N PRO A 99 12.33 4.31 -6.21
CA PRO A 99 12.42 5.42 -5.26
C PRO A 99 12.14 6.80 -5.87
N THR A 100 12.24 6.94 -7.19
CA THR A 100 11.93 8.17 -7.92
C THR A 100 11.04 7.90 -9.13
N LEU A 101 10.38 8.94 -9.64
CA LEU A 101 9.55 8.85 -10.85
C LEU A 101 10.32 8.31 -12.07
N GLY A 102 11.61 8.66 -12.21
CA GLY A 102 12.47 8.20 -13.30
C GLY A 102 13.00 6.77 -13.14
N SER A 103 12.90 6.17 -11.96
CA SER A 103 13.51 4.88 -11.64
C SER A 103 12.60 3.68 -11.94
N GLY A 104 13.20 2.54 -12.32
CA GLY A 104 12.56 1.22 -12.35
C GLY A 104 11.32 1.07 -13.26
N GLY A 105 11.05 2.04 -14.13
CA GLY A 105 9.86 2.11 -14.96
C GLY A 105 8.59 2.51 -14.20
N ALA A 106 8.71 3.25 -13.08
CA ALA A 106 7.60 4.06 -12.54
C ALA A 106 7.07 5.02 -13.62
N HIS A 107 7.95 5.39 -14.54
CA HIS A 107 7.65 6.03 -15.80
C HIS A 107 7.39 5.02 -16.93
N PRO A 108 6.15 4.90 -17.47
CA PRO A 108 6.04 4.50 -18.87
C PRO A 108 5.26 5.45 -19.79
N SER A 109 4.54 6.47 -19.30
CA SER A 109 3.69 7.25 -20.22
C SER A 109 3.35 8.69 -19.79
N TRP A 110 4.01 9.20 -18.74
CA TRP A 110 3.80 10.54 -18.20
C TRP A 110 4.83 11.59 -18.66
N ALA A 111 5.58 11.30 -19.73
CA ALA A 111 6.62 12.22 -20.24
C ALA A 111 6.10 13.62 -20.58
N HIS A 112 4.79 13.74 -20.80
CA HIS A 112 4.10 14.99 -21.15
C HIS A 112 3.74 15.86 -19.93
N LEU A 113 3.98 15.39 -18.69
CA LEU A 113 3.62 16.11 -17.47
C LEU A 113 4.75 16.98 -16.91
N ASP A 114 5.92 17.03 -17.58
CA ASP A 114 7.08 17.82 -17.18
C ASP A 114 7.50 17.64 -15.70
N LEU A 115 7.25 16.45 -15.13
CA LEU A 115 7.62 16.13 -13.75
C LEU A 115 9.12 15.80 -13.65
N PRO A 116 9.83 16.30 -12.61
CA PRO A 116 11.23 15.98 -12.41
C PRO A 116 11.44 14.47 -12.20
N PRO A 117 12.34 13.81 -12.95
CA PRO A 117 12.54 12.36 -12.87
C PRO A 117 13.20 11.92 -11.55
N ASP A 118 13.84 12.85 -10.83
CA ASP A 118 14.45 12.65 -9.52
C ASP A 118 13.47 12.84 -8.35
N ARG A 119 12.24 13.31 -8.62
CA ARG A 119 11.20 13.42 -7.61
C ARG A 119 10.94 12.06 -6.96
N GLU A 120 10.88 12.05 -5.63
CA GLU A 120 10.63 10.83 -4.86
C GLU A 120 9.25 10.26 -5.18
N TYR A 121 9.17 8.94 -5.14
CA TYR A 121 7.96 8.19 -5.43
C TYR A 121 7.67 7.22 -4.28
N PHE A 122 6.49 7.33 -3.69
CA PHE A 122 6.08 6.52 -2.53
C PHE A 122 5.24 5.32 -2.93
N ASN A 123 5.31 4.28 -2.09
CA ASN A 123 4.40 3.15 -2.20
C ASN A 123 3.05 3.45 -1.53
N SER A 124 1.93 3.12 -2.18
CA SER A 124 0.59 3.39 -1.67
C SER A 124 0.06 2.35 -0.68
N GLY A 125 0.83 1.29 -0.37
CA GLY A 125 0.35 0.18 0.45
C GLY A 125 0.35 0.41 1.95
N VAL A 126 1.01 1.48 2.42
CA VAL A 126 0.90 1.98 3.79
C VAL A 126 0.78 3.48 3.72
N LEU A 127 -0.37 4.02 4.12
CA LEU A 127 -0.66 5.46 4.08
C LEU A 127 -1.18 5.91 5.44
N LEU A 128 -0.53 6.92 6.00
CA LEU A 128 -1.08 7.70 7.10
C LEU A 128 -1.79 8.91 6.49
N LEU A 129 -3.11 8.99 6.64
CA LEU A 129 -3.90 10.06 6.03
C LEU A 129 -4.45 10.96 7.13
N ASP A 130 -4.15 12.24 7.03
CA ASP A 130 -4.88 13.28 7.73
C ASP A 130 -6.11 13.63 6.89
N LEU A 131 -7.27 13.12 7.31
CA LEU A 131 -8.47 13.15 6.48
C LEU A 131 -9.06 14.55 6.38
N ASP A 132 -8.82 15.42 7.35
CA ASP A 132 -9.22 16.83 7.28
C ASP A 132 -8.36 17.57 6.25
N GLU A 133 -7.05 17.37 6.29
CA GLU A 133 -6.14 17.92 5.26
C GLU A 133 -6.39 17.30 3.88
N CYS A 134 -6.74 16.00 3.78
CA CYS A 134 -7.14 15.39 2.51
C CYS A 134 -8.37 16.09 1.89
N ARG A 135 -9.37 16.47 2.69
CA ARG A 135 -10.55 17.22 2.22
C ARG A 135 -10.18 18.65 1.82
N SER A 136 -9.35 19.31 2.63
CA SER A 136 -8.92 20.69 2.41
C SER A 136 -8.10 20.85 1.13
N THR A 137 -7.11 19.97 0.94
CA THR A 137 -6.21 19.98 -0.22
C THR A 137 -6.80 19.30 -1.45
N GLY A 138 -7.80 18.44 -1.27
CA GLY A 138 -8.39 17.64 -2.34
C GLY A 138 -7.45 16.58 -2.90
N VAL A 139 -6.42 16.13 -2.16
CA VAL A 139 -5.40 15.20 -2.70
C VAL A 139 -5.98 13.85 -3.17
N LEU A 140 -7.00 13.33 -2.48
CA LEU A 140 -7.66 12.08 -2.89
C LEU A 140 -8.59 12.33 -4.10
N ASP A 141 -9.26 13.48 -4.14
CA ASP A 141 -10.07 13.93 -5.27
C ASP A 141 -9.25 14.17 -6.55
N GLY A 142 -8.09 14.80 -6.41
CA GLY A 142 -7.14 15.02 -7.49
C GLY A 142 -6.63 13.70 -8.07
N ALA A 143 -6.30 12.72 -7.23
CA ALA A 143 -5.92 11.38 -7.70
C ALA A 143 -7.06 10.70 -8.48
N ARG A 144 -8.31 10.79 -7.99
CA ARG A 144 -9.50 10.29 -8.71
C ARG A 144 -9.67 10.98 -10.06
N LYS A 145 -9.51 12.31 -10.11
CA LYS A 145 -9.61 13.09 -11.35
C LYS A 145 -8.53 12.68 -12.36
N ILE A 146 -7.29 12.56 -11.92
CA ILE A 146 -6.16 12.10 -12.74
C ILE A 146 -6.47 10.76 -13.41
N LEU A 147 -7.01 9.80 -12.65
CA LEU A 147 -7.38 8.49 -13.18
C LEU A 147 -8.50 8.54 -14.22
N ALA A 148 -9.51 9.37 -13.98
CA ALA A 148 -10.64 9.50 -14.89
C ALA A 148 -10.24 10.20 -16.21
N GLU A 149 -9.30 11.14 -16.15
CA GLU A 149 -8.86 11.93 -17.31
C GLU A 149 -7.72 11.26 -18.09
N ASN A 150 -6.98 10.35 -17.46
CA ASN A 150 -5.79 9.72 -18.04
C ASN A 150 -5.78 8.19 -17.85
N PRO A 151 -6.82 7.45 -18.27
CA PRO A 151 -6.96 6.03 -17.92
C PRO A 151 -5.86 5.12 -18.50
N ASP A 152 -5.26 5.48 -19.63
CA ASP A 152 -4.29 4.61 -20.33
C ASP A 152 -2.86 4.72 -19.79
N VAL A 153 -2.62 5.66 -18.87
CA VAL A 153 -1.28 6.12 -18.54
C VAL A 153 -0.71 5.49 -17.25
N PRO A 154 -1.49 5.22 -16.19
CA PRO A 154 -0.96 4.62 -14.98
C PRO A 154 -0.51 3.16 -15.15
N ARG A 155 0.69 2.84 -14.65
CA ARG A 155 1.18 1.46 -14.51
C ARG A 155 0.74 0.85 -13.19
N PHE A 156 0.68 1.68 -12.14
CA PHE A 156 0.21 1.35 -10.79
C PHE A 156 -0.90 2.35 -10.46
N PRO A 157 -2.16 2.08 -10.84
CA PRO A 157 -3.14 3.13 -11.02
C PRO A 157 -3.35 4.06 -9.82
N ASP A 158 -3.72 3.52 -8.68
CA ASP A 158 -3.91 4.30 -7.46
C ASP A 158 -2.62 4.98 -6.99
N GLN A 159 -1.49 4.27 -7.05
CA GLN A 159 -0.19 4.77 -6.56
C GLN A 159 0.35 5.92 -7.43
N ASP A 160 0.28 5.79 -8.75
CA ASP A 160 0.73 6.82 -9.70
C ASP A 160 -0.12 8.08 -9.53
N ALA A 161 -1.44 7.92 -9.46
CA ALA A 161 -2.36 9.04 -9.30
C ALA A 161 -2.19 9.76 -7.95
N LEU A 162 -1.92 9.02 -6.88
CA LEU A 162 -1.61 9.60 -5.57
C LEU A 162 -0.28 10.36 -5.58
N ASN A 163 0.78 9.77 -6.12
CA ASN A 163 2.08 10.44 -6.21
C ASN A 163 2.01 11.74 -7.03
N TRP A 164 1.18 11.76 -8.08
CA TRP A 164 0.97 12.98 -8.85
C TRP A 164 0.09 13.98 -8.10
N SER A 165 -1.06 13.56 -7.58
CA SER A 165 -1.94 14.49 -6.87
C SER A 165 -1.31 15.10 -5.61
N ALA A 166 -0.39 14.36 -4.97
CA ALA A 166 0.37 14.85 -3.83
C ALA A 166 1.39 15.93 -4.24
N ASP A 167 1.87 15.92 -5.49
CA ASP A 167 2.85 16.86 -6.04
C ASP A 167 4.04 17.12 -5.09
N ASP A 168 4.64 16.03 -4.60
CA ASP A 168 5.75 16.05 -3.63
C ASP A 168 5.43 16.61 -2.22
N ASN A 169 4.17 17.01 -1.99
CA ASN A 169 3.65 17.45 -0.69
C ASN A 169 3.11 16.26 0.14
N TRP A 170 4.03 15.44 0.64
CA TRP A 170 3.73 14.31 1.52
C TRP A 170 4.80 14.12 2.58
N LEU A 171 4.41 13.59 3.74
CA LEU A 171 5.32 13.28 4.83
C LEU A 171 6.11 12.00 4.52
N ARG A 172 7.44 12.11 4.50
CA ARG A 172 8.34 10.96 4.33
C ARG A 172 8.43 10.19 5.65
N LEU A 173 7.82 9.02 5.70
CA LEU A 173 7.87 8.12 6.85
C LEU A 173 9.14 7.24 6.81
N ASP A 174 9.58 6.81 7.99
CA ASP A 174 10.67 5.85 8.13
C ASP A 174 10.39 4.55 7.37
N GLN A 175 11.41 4.02 6.69
CA GLN A 175 11.32 2.80 5.88
C GLN A 175 10.74 1.60 6.64
N LYS A 176 10.96 1.51 7.97
CA LYS A 176 10.43 0.42 8.81
C LYS A 176 8.91 0.27 8.73
N TRP A 177 8.19 1.34 8.37
CA TRP A 177 6.74 1.34 8.27
C TRP A 177 6.21 0.77 6.95
N ASN A 178 7.06 0.49 5.97
CA ASN A 178 6.68 -0.19 4.74
C ASN A 178 7.91 -0.83 4.09
N THR A 179 8.44 -1.87 4.72
CA THR A 179 9.60 -2.60 4.20
C THR A 179 9.12 -3.67 3.23
N PHE A 180 9.57 -3.64 1.98
CA PHE A 180 9.27 -4.72 1.04
C PHE A 180 10.01 -6.00 1.44
N ALA A 181 9.34 -7.15 1.30
CA ALA A 181 9.98 -8.47 1.44
C ALA A 181 10.91 -8.77 0.26
N MET A 182 12.03 -8.06 0.16
CA MET A 182 12.98 -8.15 -0.93
C MET A 182 13.62 -9.53 -1.08
N SER A 183 13.72 -10.31 0.00
CA SER A 183 14.12 -11.71 0.01
C SER A 183 13.18 -12.61 -0.82
N ILE A 184 11.96 -12.17 -1.11
CA ILE A 184 11.03 -12.83 -2.04
C ILE A 184 11.10 -12.20 -3.42
N VAL A 185 11.13 -10.87 -3.49
CA VAL A 185 11.11 -10.12 -4.76
C VAL A 185 12.36 -10.41 -5.58
N ALA A 186 13.54 -10.43 -4.94
CA ALA A 186 14.84 -10.63 -5.57
C ALA A 186 15.07 -12.06 -6.06
N CYS A 187 14.28 -13.04 -5.62
CA CYS A 187 14.34 -14.43 -6.11
C CYS A 187 13.69 -14.64 -7.47
N ARG A 188 13.03 -13.62 -8.04
CA ARG A 188 12.43 -13.74 -9.37
C ARG A 188 13.51 -13.69 -10.44
N GLU A 189 13.43 -14.61 -11.40
CA GLU A 189 14.34 -14.65 -12.56
C GLU A 189 14.31 -13.36 -13.39
N ASP A 190 13.15 -12.70 -13.48
CA ASP A 190 12.94 -11.46 -14.23
C ASP A 190 13.18 -10.19 -13.40
N TYR A 191 13.70 -10.31 -12.17
CA TYR A 191 13.98 -9.16 -11.33
C TYR A 191 15.38 -8.60 -11.58
N SER A 192 15.42 -7.30 -11.85
CA SER A 192 16.64 -6.49 -11.87
C SER A 192 16.42 -5.29 -10.97
N HIS A 193 17.35 -5.06 -10.04
CA HIS A 193 17.27 -3.93 -9.12
C HIS A 193 17.76 -2.65 -9.80
N ALA A 194 16.84 -1.99 -10.50
CA ALA A 194 17.13 -0.79 -11.29
C ALA A 194 17.48 0.45 -10.44
N ALA A 195 17.35 0.38 -9.12
CA ALA A 195 17.53 1.50 -8.21
C ALA A 195 18.82 1.43 -7.37
N GLU A 196 19.77 0.56 -7.73
CA GLU A 196 20.99 0.27 -6.95
C GLU A 196 21.79 1.53 -6.59
N GLU A 197 21.83 2.54 -7.47
CA GLU A 197 22.53 3.80 -7.24
C GLU A 197 21.84 4.70 -6.20
N VAL A 198 20.55 4.51 -5.96
CA VAL A 198 19.73 5.29 -5.02
C VAL A 198 19.57 4.57 -3.69
N VAL A 199 19.33 3.26 -3.74
CA VAL A 199 19.22 2.38 -2.58
C VAL A 199 19.74 1.01 -2.98
N SER A 200 20.72 0.45 -2.26
CA SER A 200 21.29 -0.85 -2.63
C SER A 200 20.35 -2.00 -2.30
N LEU A 201 20.39 -3.07 -3.10
CA LEU A 201 19.64 -4.29 -2.80
C LEU A 201 20.04 -4.88 -1.43
N GLU A 202 21.32 -4.81 -1.07
CA GLU A 202 21.84 -5.25 0.23
C GLU A 202 21.18 -4.49 1.40
N SER A 203 21.04 -3.16 1.27
CA SER A 203 20.35 -2.32 2.25
C SER A 203 18.90 -2.77 2.43
N LEU A 204 18.19 -3.01 1.33
CA LEU A 204 16.79 -3.43 1.39
C LEU A 204 16.61 -4.81 2.03
N LEU A 205 17.51 -5.75 1.76
CA LEU A 205 17.49 -7.09 2.38
C LEU A 205 17.72 -6.99 3.90
N ARG A 206 18.66 -6.14 4.33
CA ARG A 206 18.89 -5.88 5.77
C ARG A 206 17.70 -5.19 6.44
N ALA A 207 16.99 -4.32 5.72
CA ALA A 207 15.83 -3.60 6.26
C ALA A 207 14.69 -4.54 6.70
N GLU A 208 14.61 -5.76 6.16
CA GLU A 208 13.64 -6.78 6.60
C GLU A 208 13.83 -7.17 8.07
N GLU A 209 15.06 -7.13 8.59
CA GLU A 209 15.38 -7.52 9.98
C GLU A 209 14.81 -6.53 11.02
N VAL A 210 14.65 -5.27 10.63
CA VAL A 210 14.18 -4.17 11.49
C VAL A 210 12.79 -3.66 11.12
N ALA A 211 12.11 -4.32 10.18
CA ALA A 211 10.79 -3.91 9.71
C ALA A 211 9.76 -3.89 10.85
N SER A 212 8.94 -2.84 10.90
CA SER A 212 7.75 -2.76 11.74
C SER A 212 6.51 -3.24 10.99
N ILE A 213 6.47 -2.97 9.68
CA ILE A 213 5.48 -3.50 8.74
C ILE A 213 6.26 -4.09 7.55
N LEU A 214 6.08 -5.39 7.33
CA LEU A 214 6.65 -6.11 6.20
C LEU A 214 5.61 -6.24 5.09
N HIS A 215 5.89 -5.71 3.91
CA HIS A 215 4.97 -5.66 2.79
C HIS A 215 5.36 -6.69 1.72
N PHE A 216 4.47 -7.63 1.45
CA PHE A 216 4.65 -8.66 0.42
C PHE A 216 4.28 -8.15 -0.98
N SER A 217 4.84 -6.99 -1.36
CA SER A 217 4.59 -6.34 -2.64
C SER A 217 5.05 -7.20 -3.83
N GLY A 218 4.39 -7.04 -4.97
CA GLY A 218 4.71 -7.77 -6.21
C GLY A 218 3.92 -9.07 -6.40
N ARG A 219 4.46 -9.97 -7.23
CA ARG A 219 3.72 -11.13 -7.76
C ARG A 219 3.74 -12.36 -6.85
N ASN A 220 4.88 -12.63 -6.22
CA ASN A 220 5.07 -13.81 -5.38
C ASN A 220 4.52 -13.51 -3.99
N LYS A 221 3.40 -14.14 -3.64
CA LYS A 221 2.75 -13.92 -2.34
C LYS A 221 3.04 -15.10 -1.40
N PRO A 222 3.29 -14.86 -0.10
CA PRO A 222 3.73 -15.91 0.82
C PRO A 222 2.71 -17.03 1.07
N TRP A 223 1.43 -16.77 0.80
CA TRP A 223 0.35 -17.77 0.81
C TRP A 223 0.26 -18.62 -0.46
N GLN A 224 1.03 -18.31 -1.50
CA GLN A 224 1.13 -19.14 -2.70
C GLN A 224 2.20 -20.22 -2.51
N ASP A 225 1.96 -21.40 -3.07
CA ASP A 225 2.93 -22.50 -3.02
C ASP A 225 4.18 -22.20 -3.83
N SER A 226 4.02 -21.47 -4.94
CA SER A 226 5.10 -21.01 -5.82
C SER A 226 5.98 -19.92 -5.22
N CYS A 227 5.65 -19.38 -4.04
CA CYS A 227 6.48 -18.38 -3.40
C CYS A 227 7.87 -18.96 -3.05
N PRO A 228 8.97 -18.32 -3.47
CA PRO A 228 10.32 -18.74 -3.14
C PRO A 228 10.52 -18.90 -1.63
N PRO A 229 11.25 -19.94 -1.17
CA PRO A 229 11.64 -20.06 0.23
C PRO A 229 12.44 -18.83 0.70
N SER A 230 12.01 -18.22 1.80
CA SER A 230 12.70 -17.10 2.45
C SER A 230 12.23 -16.97 3.90
N GLY A 231 13.03 -16.28 4.73
CA GLY A 231 12.64 -15.99 6.12
C GLY A 231 11.30 -15.26 6.20
N SER A 232 11.06 -14.30 5.29
CA SER A 232 9.81 -13.55 5.19
C SER A 232 8.60 -14.40 4.82
N ARG A 233 8.77 -15.40 3.92
CA ARG A 233 7.71 -16.38 3.62
C ARG A 233 7.39 -17.24 4.83
N ASP A 234 8.42 -17.76 5.49
CA ASP A 234 8.25 -18.64 6.65
C ASP A 234 7.62 -17.91 7.83
N LEU A 235 7.97 -16.64 8.01
CA LEU A 235 7.37 -15.75 9.00
C LEU A 235 5.87 -15.58 8.78
N TYR A 236 5.45 -15.23 7.56
CA TYR A 236 4.02 -15.14 7.22
C TYR A 236 3.29 -16.46 7.48
N ARG A 237 3.88 -17.58 7.03
CA ARG A 237 3.28 -18.92 7.18
C ARG A 237 3.17 -19.36 8.64
N ARG A 238 4.05 -18.87 9.52
CA ARG A 238 3.92 -19.08 10.96
C ARG A 238 2.69 -18.36 11.51
N PHE A 239 2.47 -17.10 11.14
CA PHE A 239 1.30 -16.33 11.60
C PHE A 239 -0.02 -16.87 11.06
N ILE A 240 -0.09 -17.24 9.77
CA ILE A 240 -1.35 -17.74 9.19
C ILE A 240 -1.81 -19.04 9.86
N ARG A 241 -0.89 -19.93 10.26
CA ARG A 241 -1.23 -21.15 11.02
C ARG A 241 -1.85 -20.84 12.39
N VAL A 242 -1.40 -19.78 13.06
CA VAL A 242 -2.00 -19.32 14.33
C VAL A 242 -3.41 -18.81 14.09
N VAL A 243 -3.61 -18.00 13.04
CA VAL A 243 -4.94 -17.49 12.66
C VAL A 243 -5.88 -18.62 12.27
N GLU A 244 -5.44 -19.57 11.45
CA GLU A 244 -6.25 -20.73 11.04
C GLU A 244 -6.62 -21.61 12.22
N GLY A 245 -5.70 -21.88 13.13
CA GLY A 245 -5.99 -22.59 14.38
C GLY A 245 -6.94 -21.83 15.30
N ALA A 246 -7.03 -20.50 15.15
CA ALA A 246 -7.92 -19.66 15.94
C ALA A 246 -9.34 -19.50 15.35
N VAL A 247 -9.55 -19.84 14.08
CA VAL A 247 -10.84 -19.66 13.38
C VAL A 247 -11.51 -21.01 13.06
N ARG A 248 -10.85 -22.13 13.36
CA ARG A 248 -11.47 -23.47 13.46
C ARG A 248 -12.16 -23.63 14.82
#